data_AF-A0A934GRZ2-F1
#
_entry.id   AF-A0A934GRZ2-F1
#
_cell.length_a   1.000
_cell.length_b   1.000
_cell.length_c   1.000
_cell.angle_alpha   90.00
_cell.angle_beta   90.00
_cell.angle_gamma   90.00
#
_symmetry.space_group_name_H-M   'P 1'
#
loop_
_entity.id
_entity.type
_entity.pdbx_description
1 polymer ?
#
loop_
_entity_poly.entity_id
_entity_poly.type
_entity_poly.pdbx_seq_one_letter_code
_entity_poly.pdbx_strand_id
1 'polypeptide(L)'
;MQEPDLVQDDSTAPTEVKTHKPRIVIPMWVALAAMALAVVLAGIIISLIAKPLLNLVSPEKPDIPVPSGAHLDEKDEDPNYADTQWLYSSKQTGCEVALFFDKEDDVECTYSPYACAADATTTATPGIEPTPTAEGTIGASFSRVATCTKRVKQVASSYTWRVEIFDGYSGEYQTKFRIYLFSER
;
A
#
# COMPACT_ATOMS: atom_id res chain seq x y z
N MET A 1 6.43 -49.19 -102.13
CA MET A 1 5.25 -49.52 -101.29
C MET A 1 5.75 -50.39 -100.16
N GLN A 2 5.62 -50.12 -98.88
CA GLN A 2 5.26 -48.98 -98.05
C GLN A 2 5.74 -49.46 -96.67
N GLU A 3 6.65 -48.76 -95.99
CA GLU A 3 6.88 -49.02 -94.55
C GLU A 3 5.58 -48.74 -93.79
N PRO A 4 5.37 -49.44 -92.67
CA PRO A 4 5.32 -48.65 -91.45
C PRO A 4 5.97 -49.29 -90.22
N ASP A 5 6.82 -48.48 -89.61
CA ASP A 5 6.77 -48.03 -88.21
C ASP A 5 6.98 -49.03 -87.08
N LEU A 6 8.18 -48.91 -86.50
CA LEU A 6 8.39 -49.00 -85.05
C LEU A 6 7.37 -48.12 -84.32
N VAL A 7 6.49 -48.74 -83.54
CA VAL A 7 5.87 -48.08 -82.40
C VAL A 7 6.22 -48.88 -81.16
N GLN A 8 7.35 -48.51 -80.55
CA GLN A 8 7.66 -48.85 -79.18
C GLN A 8 6.79 -47.95 -78.31
N ASP A 9 5.63 -48.48 -77.90
CA ASP A 9 4.71 -47.82 -76.98
C ASP A 9 5.32 -47.87 -75.57
N ASP A 10 6.25 -46.93 -75.33
CA ASP A 10 6.68 -46.54 -74.00
C ASP A 10 5.54 -45.74 -73.36
N SER A 11 4.54 -46.44 -72.82
CA SER A 11 3.49 -45.84 -72.01
C SER A 11 3.39 -46.57 -70.68
N THR A 12 4.47 -46.51 -69.92
CA THR A 12 4.37 -46.66 -68.47
C THR A 12 3.69 -45.40 -67.95
N ALA A 13 2.35 -45.42 -67.90
CA ALA A 13 1.57 -44.36 -67.30
C ALA A 13 2.14 -44.04 -65.90
N PRO A 14 2.37 -42.76 -65.56
CA PRO A 14 2.91 -42.40 -64.26
C PRO A 14 1.93 -42.92 -63.21
N THR A 15 2.39 -43.84 -62.37
CA THR A 15 1.63 -44.30 -61.22
C THR A 15 1.41 -43.05 -60.37
N GLU A 16 0.17 -42.54 -60.38
CA GLU A 16 -0.24 -41.41 -59.57
C GLU A 16 0.02 -41.79 -58.11
N VAL A 17 1.16 -41.35 -57.58
CA VAL A 17 1.47 -41.48 -56.16
C VAL A 17 0.48 -40.56 -55.46
N LYS A 18 -0.67 -41.12 -55.07
CA LYS A 18 -1.57 -40.50 -54.10
C LYS A 18 -0.78 -40.38 -52.81
N THR A 19 -0.08 -39.28 -52.65
CA THR A 19 0.56 -38.88 -51.40
C THR A 19 -0.56 -38.62 -50.40
N HIS A 20 -0.98 -39.69 -49.74
CA HIS A 20 -2.01 -39.64 -48.71
C HIS A 20 -1.42 -38.82 -47.56
N LYS A 21 -1.67 -37.51 -47.56
CA LYS A 21 -1.24 -36.63 -46.47
C LYS A 21 -1.87 -37.20 -45.19
N PRO A 22 -1.08 -37.68 -44.22
CA PRO A 22 -1.64 -38.27 -43.01
C PRO A 22 -2.46 -37.17 -42.32
N ARG A 23 -3.78 -37.34 -42.26
CA ARG A 23 -4.61 -36.51 -41.38
C ARG A 23 -4.25 -36.92 -39.97
N ILE A 24 -3.42 -36.12 -39.31
CA ILE A 24 -3.18 -36.23 -37.88
C ILE A 24 -4.49 -35.88 -37.20
N VAL A 25 -5.27 -36.91 -36.84
CA VAL A 25 -6.50 -36.75 -36.07
C VAL A 25 -6.09 -36.68 -34.61
N ILE A 26 -6.07 -35.48 -34.06
CA ILE A 26 -5.79 -35.28 -32.63
C ILE A 26 -6.98 -35.86 -31.85
N PRO A 27 -6.75 -36.81 -30.93
CA PRO A 27 -7.83 -37.38 -30.13
C PRO A 27 -8.48 -36.29 -29.28
N MET A 28 -9.81 -36.33 -29.16
CA MET A 28 -10.59 -35.33 -28.43
C MET A 28 -10.13 -35.16 -26.97
N TRP A 29 -9.64 -36.24 -26.32
CA TRP A 29 -9.09 -36.17 -24.98
C TRP A 29 -7.84 -35.28 -24.87
N VAL A 30 -7.04 -35.16 -25.94
CA VAL A 30 -5.80 -34.38 -25.94
C VAL A 30 -6.15 -32.91 -25.98
N ALA A 31 -7.15 -32.55 -26.80
CA ALA A 31 -7.68 -31.20 -26.84
C ALA A 31 -8.28 -30.78 -25.49
N LEU A 32 -9.03 -31.67 -24.83
CA LEU A 32 -9.58 -31.45 -23.49
C LEU A 32 -8.48 -31.23 -22.44
N ALA A 33 -7.44 -32.08 -22.44
CA ALA A 33 -6.31 -31.95 -21.53
C ALA A 33 -5.53 -30.65 -21.75
N ALA A 34 -5.30 -30.26 -23.01
CA ALA A 34 -4.63 -29.02 -23.36
C ALA A 34 -5.45 -27.79 -22.91
N MET A 35 -6.77 -27.83 -23.08
CA MET A 35 -7.66 -26.77 -22.64
C MET A 35 -7.67 -26.64 -21.11
N ALA A 36 -7.75 -27.76 -20.39
CA ALA A 36 -7.68 -27.77 -18.93
C ALA A 36 -6.33 -27.20 -18.44
N LEU A 37 -5.22 -27.60 -19.05
CA LEU A 37 -3.89 -27.08 -18.74
C LEU A 37 -3.80 -25.58 -19.00
N ALA A 38 -4.35 -25.09 -20.12
CA ALA A 38 -4.39 -23.67 -20.44
C ALA A 38 -5.19 -22.86 -19.40
N VAL A 39 -6.33 -23.38 -18.91
CA VAL A 39 -7.12 -22.74 -17.86
C VAL A 39 -6.36 -22.66 -16.55
N VAL A 40 -5.67 -23.73 -16.16
CA VAL A 40 -4.85 -23.75 -14.93
C VAL A 40 -3.71 -22.74 -15.04
N LEU A 41 -2.98 -22.73 -16.16
CA LEU A 41 -1.92 -21.76 -16.42
C LEU A 41 -2.43 -20.32 -16.39
N ALA A 42 -3.58 -20.05 -17.04
CA ALA A 42 -4.22 -18.74 -17.01
C ALA A 42 -4.57 -18.33 -15.58
N GLY A 43 -5.14 -19.24 -14.78
CA GLY A 43 -5.44 -19.00 -13.37
C GLY A 43 -4.20 -18.67 -12.53
N ILE A 44 -3.08 -19.38 -12.76
CA ILE A 44 -1.81 -19.10 -12.09
C ILE A 44 -1.27 -17.73 -12.48
N ILE A 45 -1.25 -17.41 -13.79
CA ILE A 45 -0.79 -16.11 -14.28
C ILE A 45 -1.62 -14.99 -13.67
N ILE A 46 -2.95 -15.10 -13.72
CA ILE A 46 -3.88 -14.14 -13.11
C ILE A 46 -3.59 -14.01 -11.61
N SER A 47 -3.41 -15.10 -10.87
CA SER A 47 -3.13 -15.02 -9.44
C SER A 47 -1.80 -14.32 -9.11
N LEU A 48 -0.80 -14.43 -9.98
CA LEU A 48 0.51 -13.78 -9.80
C LEU A 48 0.45 -12.28 -10.13
N ILE A 49 -0.31 -11.87 -11.15
CA ILE A 49 -0.38 -10.48 -11.60
C ILE A 49 -1.55 -9.69 -11.02
N ALA A 50 -2.62 -10.35 -10.55
CA ALA A 50 -3.82 -9.67 -10.06
C ALA A 50 -3.51 -8.81 -8.83
N LYS A 51 -2.69 -9.30 -7.88
CA LYS A 51 -2.28 -8.51 -6.71
C LYS A 51 -1.51 -7.24 -7.07
N PRO A 52 -0.41 -7.29 -7.86
CA PRO A 52 0.29 -6.08 -8.24
C PRO A 52 -0.60 -5.15 -9.09
N LEU A 53 -1.42 -5.68 -10.01
CA LEU A 53 -2.35 -4.85 -10.79
C LEU A 53 -3.46 -4.22 -9.92
N LEU A 54 -3.96 -4.91 -8.89
CA LEU A 54 -4.91 -4.32 -7.94
C LEU A 54 -4.26 -3.19 -7.15
N ASN A 55 -3.01 -3.35 -6.72
CA ASN A 55 -2.27 -2.30 -5.99
C ASN A 55 -1.98 -1.07 -6.85
N LEU A 56 -1.95 -1.20 -8.19
CA LEU A 56 -1.89 -0.05 -9.10
C LEU A 56 -3.22 0.69 -9.23
N VAL A 57 -4.35 -0.03 -9.20
CA VAL A 57 -5.69 0.56 -9.41
C VAL A 57 -6.29 1.09 -8.12
N SER A 58 -5.95 0.48 -6.99
CA SER A 58 -6.37 0.91 -5.66
C SER A 58 -5.18 0.75 -4.73
N PRO A 59 -4.35 1.80 -4.56
CA PRO A 59 -3.28 1.75 -3.57
C PRO A 59 -3.93 1.42 -2.23
N GLU A 60 -3.53 0.29 -1.63
CA GLU A 60 -4.00 -0.11 -0.31
C GLU A 60 -3.86 1.10 0.63
N LYS A 61 -4.91 1.39 1.41
CA LYS A 61 -4.87 2.47 2.39
C LYS A 61 -3.61 2.29 3.24
N PRO A 62 -2.79 3.34 3.43
CA PRO A 62 -1.58 3.22 4.22
C PRO A 62 -1.95 2.76 5.63
N ASP A 63 -1.35 1.65 6.05
CA ASP A 63 -1.56 1.06 7.37
C ASP A 63 -0.71 1.84 8.38
N ILE A 64 -1.29 2.92 8.91
CA ILE A 64 -0.66 3.74 9.95
C ILE A 64 -1.13 3.21 11.30
N PRO A 65 -0.22 2.70 12.15
CA PRO A 65 -0.59 2.12 13.43
C PRO A 65 -1.22 3.20 14.33
N VAL A 66 -2.23 2.81 15.11
CA VAL A 66 -2.92 3.71 16.06
C VAL A 66 -2.88 3.07 17.45
N PRO A 67 -2.49 3.81 18.50
CA PRO A 67 -2.49 3.30 19.87
C PRO A 67 -3.87 2.75 20.27
N SER A 68 -3.89 1.64 21.00
CA SER A 68 -5.13 1.04 21.48
C SER A 68 -5.92 2.01 22.37
N GLY A 69 -7.21 2.15 22.11
CA GLY A 69 -8.07 3.04 22.89
C GLY A 69 -7.99 4.52 22.50
N ALA A 70 -7.27 4.86 21.42
CA ALA A 70 -7.40 6.17 20.80
C ALA A 70 -8.77 6.29 20.10
N HIS A 71 -9.39 7.45 20.24
CA HIS A 71 -10.65 7.83 19.60
C HIS A 71 -10.36 8.76 18.42
N LEU A 72 -10.98 8.51 17.28
CA LEU A 72 -10.89 9.41 16.12
C LEU A 72 -11.86 10.58 16.32
N ASP A 73 -11.32 11.78 16.51
CA ASP A 73 -12.11 13.01 16.65
C ASP A 73 -12.52 13.56 15.28
N GLU A 74 -11.56 13.62 14.34
CA GLU A 74 -11.73 14.33 13.07
C GLU A 74 -10.87 13.69 11.98
N LYS A 75 -11.36 13.73 10.74
CA LYS A 75 -10.61 13.36 9.53
C LYS A 75 -10.84 14.44 8.48
N ASP A 76 -9.75 15.03 8.00
CA ASP A 76 -9.79 15.99 6.91
C ASP A 76 -8.89 15.56 5.75
N GLU A 77 -9.28 15.98 4.55
CA GLU A 77 -8.49 15.84 3.33
C GLU A 77 -8.15 17.26 2.87
N ASP A 78 -6.94 17.74 3.18
CA ASP A 78 -6.46 19.08 2.78
C ASP A 78 -5.23 18.99 1.87
N PRO A 79 -5.43 18.97 0.54
CA PRO A 79 -4.34 18.79 -0.41
C PRO A 79 -3.27 19.91 -0.37
N ASN A 80 -3.50 21.02 0.34
CA ASN A 80 -2.52 22.11 0.44
C ASN A 80 -1.45 21.87 1.51
N TYR A 81 -1.71 20.99 2.48
CA TYR A 81 -0.77 20.70 3.57
C TYR A 81 -0.38 19.22 3.61
N ALA A 82 -1.36 18.32 3.66
CA ALA A 82 -1.17 16.86 3.69
C ALA A 82 -2.34 16.19 2.98
N ASP A 83 -2.11 15.13 2.20
CA ASP A 83 -3.18 14.45 1.47
C ASP A 83 -4.34 14.04 2.37
N THR A 84 -4.03 13.64 3.60
CA THR A 84 -5.03 13.37 4.63
C THR A 84 -4.45 13.65 6.01
N GLN A 85 -5.30 14.18 6.89
CA GLN A 85 -5.00 14.30 8.32
C GLN A 85 -6.09 13.62 9.16
N TRP A 86 -5.67 13.05 10.28
CA TRP A 86 -6.55 12.48 11.29
C TRP A 86 -6.19 13.06 12.65
N LEU A 87 -7.18 13.54 13.39
CA LEU A 87 -7.04 13.96 14.77
C LEU A 87 -7.57 12.85 15.67
N TYR A 88 -6.74 12.40 16.60
CA TYR A 88 -7.09 11.41 17.60
C TYR A 88 -6.97 11.99 19.01
N SER A 89 -7.85 11.53 19.89
CA SER A 89 -7.82 11.77 21.32
C SER A 89 -7.53 10.47 22.07
N SER A 90 -6.72 10.51 23.13
CA SER A 90 -6.36 9.33 23.93
C SER A 90 -6.39 9.63 25.42
N LYS A 91 -6.68 8.58 26.20
CA LYS A 91 -6.55 8.57 27.67
C LYS A 91 -5.12 8.29 28.14
N GLN A 92 -4.30 7.72 27.25
CA GLN A 92 -2.88 7.50 27.49
C GLN A 92 -2.17 8.84 27.56
N THR A 93 -1.06 8.91 28.29
CA THR A 93 -0.22 10.10 28.35
C THR A 93 0.46 10.37 27.01
N GLY A 94 0.89 11.60 26.75
CA GLY A 94 1.56 11.95 25.50
C GLY A 94 2.84 11.15 25.29
N CYS A 95 3.53 10.80 26.38
CA CYS A 95 4.75 9.97 26.32
C CYS A 95 4.46 8.51 26.02
N GLU A 96 3.37 7.94 26.54
CA GLU A 96 2.95 6.58 26.16
C GLU A 96 2.59 6.51 24.68
N VAL A 97 1.88 7.51 24.17
CA VAL A 97 1.56 7.63 22.74
C VAL A 97 2.83 7.79 21.92
N ALA A 98 3.78 8.63 22.34
CA ALA A 98 5.05 8.79 21.63
C ALA A 98 5.87 7.50 21.61
N LEU A 99 5.98 6.81 22.74
CA LEU A 99 6.66 5.52 22.86
C LEU A 99 5.99 4.41 22.07
N PHE A 100 4.69 4.50 21.79
CA PHE A 100 4.00 3.58 20.89
C PHE A 100 4.56 3.71 19.46
N PHE A 101 4.65 4.93 18.94
CA PHE A 101 5.19 5.17 17.60
C PHE A 101 6.70 4.95 17.50
N ASP A 102 7.44 5.21 18.57
CA ASP A 102 8.90 5.01 18.62
C ASP A 102 9.32 3.53 18.59
N LYS A 103 8.39 2.62 18.90
CA LYS A 103 8.62 1.15 18.81
C LYS A 103 8.42 0.58 17.42
N GLU A 104 7.84 1.36 16.51
CA GLU A 104 7.66 0.94 15.12
C GLU A 104 9.01 0.99 14.38
N ASP A 105 9.25 -0.01 13.53
CA ASP A 105 10.48 -0.06 12.74
C ASP A 105 10.61 1.18 11.84
N ASP A 106 11.83 1.70 11.69
CA ASP A 106 12.18 2.83 10.82
C ASP A 106 11.39 4.14 11.08
N VAL A 107 10.95 4.36 12.32
CA VAL A 107 10.35 5.63 12.76
C VAL A 107 11.41 6.53 13.38
N GLU A 108 11.40 7.80 12.98
CA GLU A 108 12.22 8.86 13.59
C GLU A 108 11.34 9.73 14.50
N CYS A 109 11.52 9.61 15.81
CA CYS A 109 10.84 10.43 16.81
C CYS A 109 11.76 11.55 17.35
N THR A 110 11.26 12.79 17.33
CA THR A 110 11.88 13.94 17.98
C THR A 110 11.03 14.35 19.18
N TYR A 111 11.58 14.21 20.38
CA TYR A 111 10.91 14.59 21.62
C TYR A 111 11.19 16.05 21.98
N SER A 112 10.18 16.71 22.52
CA SER A 112 10.34 18.03 23.13
C SER A 112 11.15 17.91 24.42
N PRO A 113 12.07 18.85 24.71
CA PRO A 113 12.87 18.80 25.93
C PRO A 113 11.95 18.74 27.16
N TYR A 114 12.28 17.84 28.09
CA TYR A 114 11.56 17.58 29.34
C TYR A 114 10.16 16.98 29.22
N ALA A 115 9.62 16.73 28.02
CA ALA A 115 8.25 16.23 27.87
C ALA A 115 8.05 14.82 28.46
N CYS A 116 9.08 13.97 28.43
CA CYS A 116 9.04 12.60 28.94
C CYS A 116 10.07 12.31 30.05
N ALA A 117 10.49 13.34 30.79
CA ALA A 117 11.36 13.14 31.95
C ALA A 117 10.55 12.51 33.10
N ALA A 118 11.08 11.43 33.70
CA ALA A 118 10.44 10.68 34.78
C ALA A 118 10.14 11.53 36.04
N ASP A 119 10.77 12.69 36.17
CA ASP A 119 10.62 13.64 37.27
C ASP A 119 9.95 14.96 36.87
N ALA A 120 9.15 14.98 35.79
CA ALA A 120 8.29 16.13 35.46
C ALA A 120 7.13 16.27 36.46
N THR A 121 7.46 16.32 37.76
CA THR A 121 6.64 16.94 38.79
C THR A 121 6.40 18.36 38.30
N THR A 122 5.12 18.67 38.09
CA THR A 122 4.57 19.91 37.56
C THR A 122 5.09 21.12 38.33
N THR A 123 6.32 21.55 38.06
CA THR A 123 6.79 22.86 38.45
C THR A 123 6.44 23.77 37.29
N ALA A 124 5.19 24.25 37.32
CA ALA A 124 4.80 25.40 36.52
C ALA A 124 5.87 26.48 36.74
N THR A 125 6.70 26.71 35.72
CA THR A 125 7.64 27.82 35.74
C THR A 125 6.78 29.08 35.62
N PRO A 126 6.69 29.95 36.64
CA PRO A 126 5.96 31.19 36.53
C PRO A 126 6.79 32.11 35.63
N GLY A 127 6.35 32.38 34.40
CA GLY A 127 6.99 33.44 33.60
C GLY A 127 6.89 33.37 32.08
N ILE A 128 6.34 32.31 31.48
CA ILE A 128 6.05 32.32 30.04
C ILE A 128 4.55 32.30 29.85
N GLU A 129 3.98 33.50 29.76
CA GLU A 129 2.59 33.76 29.42
C GLU A 129 2.38 33.33 27.95
N PRO A 130 1.54 32.31 27.66
CA PRO A 130 1.27 31.93 26.28
C PRO A 130 0.44 33.04 25.62
N THR A 131 0.99 33.64 24.56
CA THR A 131 0.28 34.61 23.74
C THR A 131 -0.94 33.93 23.09
N PRO A 132 -2.18 34.38 23.35
CA PRO A 132 -3.37 33.76 22.79
C PRO A 132 -3.45 34.08 21.30
N THR A 133 -3.38 33.05 20.45
CA THR A 133 -3.87 33.13 19.07
C THR A 133 -5.30 32.60 19.06
N ALA A 134 -6.18 33.39 18.44
CA ALA A 134 -7.62 33.24 18.51
C ALA A 134 -8.10 31.93 17.89
N GLU A 135 -8.79 31.12 18.69
CA GLU A 135 -10.05 30.41 18.44
C GLU A 135 -10.06 29.07 19.20
N GLY A 136 -10.94 28.96 20.20
CA GLY A 136 -11.29 27.69 20.85
C GLY A 136 -10.50 27.32 22.10
N THR A 137 -10.72 28.06 23.18
CA THR A 137 -10.58 27.64 24.60
C THR A 137 -9.41 26.68 24.93
N ILE A 138 -8.20 27.23 25.01
CA ILE A 138 -7.09 26.58 25.69
C ILE A 138 -7.18 26.92 27.19
N GLY A 139 -7.68 25.96 27.97
CA GLY A 139 -7.48 25.93 29.41
C GLY A 139 -6.30 25.03 29.73
N ALA A 140 -5.28 25.59 30.40
CA ALA A 140 -4.01 24.96 30.78
C ALA A 140 -3.03 24.69 29.61
N SER A 141 -1.75 24.86 29.90
CA SER A 141 -0.63 24.84 28.97
C SER A 141 -0.49 23.48 28.25
N PHE A 142 -1.13 23.34 27.09
CA PHE A 142 -0.88 22.20 26.22
C PHE A 142 0.55 22.29 25.68
N SER A 143 1.27 21.18 25.73
CA SER A 143 2.67 21.12 25.32
C SER A 143 2.86 20.03 24.27
N ARG A 144 3.65 20.34 23.25
CA ARG A 144 4.05 19.33 22.26
C ARG A 144 4.99 18.35 22.94
N VAL A 145 4.67 17.06 22.89
CA VAL A 145 5.46 15.99 23.50
C VAL A 145 6.49 15.45 22.53
N ALA A 146 6.06 15.07 21.33
CA ALA A 146 6.94 14.50 20.32
C ALA A 146 6.38 14.70 18.91
N THR A 147 7.26 14.60 17.94
CA THR A 147 6.94 14.47 16.53
C THR A 147 7.61 13.22 15.99
N CYS A 148 6.82 12.24 15.52
CA CYS A 148 7.31 10.98 14.97
C CYS A 148 7.04 10.92 13.47
N THR A 149 8.02 10.52 12.67
CA THR A 149 7.90 10.47 11.20
C THR A 149 8.39 9.12 10.68
N LYS A 150 7.63 8.52 9.75
CA LYS A 150 8.04 7.32 9.02
C LYS A 150 7.92 7.54 7.53
N ARG A 151 8.91 7.09 6.77
CA ARG A 151 8.82 6.99 5.31
C ARG A 151 8.65 5.55 4.91
N VAL A 152 7.58 5.25 4.19
CA VAL A 152 7.29 3.91 3.68
C VAL A 152 7.49 3.90 2.17
N LYS A 153 8.33 2.98 1.71
CA LYS A 153 8.54 2.71 0.28
C LYS A 153 7.92 1.38 -0.07
N GLN A 154 6.96 1.39 -0.98
CA GLN A 154 6.38 0.21 -1.58
C GLN A 154 6.80 0.11 -3.05
N VAL A 155 6.51 -1.02 -3.69
CA VAL A 155 6.96 -1.33 -5.07
C VAL A 155 6.47 -0.30 -6.10
N ALA A 156 5.31 0.32 -5.86
CA ALA A 156 4.66 1.24 -6.81
C ALA A 156 4.27 2.60 -6.20
N SER A 157 4.59 2.85 -4.94
CA SER A 157 4.25 4.09 -4.24
C SER A 157 5.22 4.35 -3.08
N SER A 158 5.41 5.62 -2.74
CA SER A 158 5.98 6.00 -1.46
C SER A 158 5.04 6.95 -0.74
N TYR A 159 5.00 6.83 0.57
CA TYR A 159 4.30 7.77 1.42
C TYR A 159 5.10 8.02 2.68
N THR A 160 4.96 9.22 3.21
CA THR A 160 5.49 9.63 4.50
C THR A 160 4.30 9.90 5.40
N TRP A 161 4.33 9.38 6.63
CA TRP A 161 3.42 9.86 7.66
C TRP A 161 4.18 10.55 8.77
N ARG A 162 3.57 11.58 9.34
CA ARG A 162 4.06 12.32 10.51
C ARG A 162 2.97 12.35 11.57
N VAL A 163 3.34 12.09 12.81
CA VAL A 163 2.48 12.21 13.98
C VAL A 163 2.99 13.35 14.84
N GLU A 164 2.12 14.30 15.16
CA GLU A 164 2.38 15.35 16.15
C GLU A 164 1.56 15.08 17.40
N ILE A 165 2.22 14.99 18.54
CA ILE A 165 1.62 14.56 19.81
C ILE A 165 1.64 15.72 20.79
N PHE A 166 0.48 16.01 21.37
CA PHE A 166 0.26 17.08 22.32
C PHE A 166 -0.42 16.55 23.57
N ASP A 167 0.00 17.05 24.72
CA ASP A 167 -0.53 16.67 26.03
C ASP A 167 -0.91 17.90 26.85
N GLY A 168 -1.66 17.70 27.93
CA GLY A 168 -2.14 18.77 28.79
C GLY A 168 -3.55 19.28 28.46
N TYR A 169 -4.32 18.52 27.68
CA TYR A 169 -5.74 18.81 27.49
C TYR A 169 -6.54 18.51 28.76
N SER A 170 -7.52 19.35 29.05
CA SER A 170 -8.45 19.11 30.16
C SER A 170 -9.56 18.15 29.75
N GLY A 171 -9.97 17.26 30.66
CA GLY A 171 -11.06 16.30 30.45
C GLY A 171 -10.63 14.84 30.53
N GLU A 172 -11.44 13.97 29.92
CA GLU A 172 -11.20 12.52 29.90
C GLU A 172 -10.03 12.12 28.97
N TYR A 173 -9.85 12.86 27.88
CA TYR A 173 -8.77 12.67 26.92
C TYR A 173 -7.73 13.78 27.10
N GLN A 174 -6.64 13.46 27.79
CA GLN A 174 -5.61 14.45 28.15
C GLN A 174 -4.59 14.65 27.03
N THR A 175 -4.50 13.67 26.12
CA THR A 175 -3.57 13.69 24.99
C THR A 175 -4.35 13.73 23.68
N LYS A 176 -3.90 14.58 22.77
CA LYS A 176 -4.34 14.60 21.38
C LYS A 176 -3.15 14.43 20.46
N PHE A 177 -3.32 13.67 19.40
CA PHE A 177 -2.29 13.53 18.38
C PHE A 177 -2.88 13.60 16.99
N ARG A 178 -2.14 14.23 16.09
CA ARG A 178 -2.54 14.40 14.70
C ARG A 178 -1.61 13.62 13.80
N ILE A 179 -2.20 12.78 12.96
CA ILE A 179 -1.49 12.02 11.94
C ILE A 179 -1.65 12.75 10.61
N TYR A 180 -0.55 13.04 9.94
CA TYR A 180 -0.50 13.61 8.59
C TYR A 180 0.04 12.56 7.63
N LEU A 181 -0.62 12.39 6.49
CA LEU A 181 -0.16 11.55 5.40
C LEU A 181 0.26 12.42 4.21
N PHE A 182 1.45 12.15 3.69
CA PHE A 182 2.02 12.75 2.50
C PHE A 182 2.34 11.64 1.51
N SER A 183 1.62 11.56 0.40
CA SER A 183 1.88 10.62 -0.68
C SER A 183 2.85 11.28 -1.65
N GLU A 184 3.96 10.60 -1.93
CA GLU A 184 4.87 11.00 -2.99
C GLU A 184 4.34 10.40 -4.29
N ARG A 185 3.85 11.27 -5.20
CA ARG A 185 3.39 10.88 -6.55
C ARG A 185 4.55 10.82 -7.53
#